data_AF-A0A6C1T788-F1
#
_entry.id   AF-A0A6C1T788-F1
#
_cell.length_a   1.000
_cell.length_b   1.000
_cell.length_c   1.000
_cell.angle_alpha   90.00
_cell.angle_beta   90.00
_cell.angle_gamma   90.00
#
_symmetry.space_group_name_H-M   'P 1'
#
loop_
_entity.id
_entity.type
_entity.pdbx_description
1 polymer ?
#
loop_
_entity_poly.entity_id
_entity_poly.type
_entity_poly.pdbx_seq_one_letter_code
_entity_poly.pdbx_strand_id
1 'polypeptide(L)' 'MIIKIVAAFLVFMIVMGAIQKWLNPGHKTPIDRLRATKLPRPRKCKTCGRFLLGSDDCRCKGR' A
#
# COMPACT_ATOMS: atom_id res chain seq x y z
N MET A 1 -4.74 -37.74 10.25
CA MET A 1 -4.82 -37.81 8.77
C MET A 1 -5.23 -36.48 8.15
N ILE A 2 -6.39 -35.91 8.52
CA ILE A 2 -6.89 -34.62 8.01
C ILE A 2 -5.91 -33.43 8.17
N ILE A 3 -5.29 -33.27 9.34
CA ILE A 3 -4.36 -32.15 9.59
C ILE A 3 -3.17 -32.17 8.60
N LYS A 4 -2.70 -33.37 8.27
CA LYS A 4 -1.55 -33.58 7.37
C LYS A 4 -1.93 -33.19 5.92
N ILE A 5 -3.17 -33.47 5.52
CA ILE A 5 -3.73 -33.09 4.22
C ILE A 5 -3.92 -31.57 4.13
N VAL A 6 -4.50 -30.96 5.17
CA VAL A 6 -4.70 -29.50 5.24
C VAL A 6 -3.35 -28.77 5.19
N ALA A 7 -2.37 -29.25 5.96
CA ALA A 7 -1.02 -28.69 5.94
C ALA A 7 -0.37 -28.80 4.57
N ALA A 8 -0.46 -29.96 3.90
CA ALA A 8 0.09 -30.16 2.56
C ALA A 8 -0.58 -29.22 1.53
N PHE A 9 -1.90 -29.03 1.63
CA PHE A 9 -2.63 -28.14 0.74
C PHE A 9 -2.23 -26.66 0.92
N LEU A 10 -2.09 -26.20 2.16
CA LEU A 10 -1.63 -24.85 2.46
C LEU A 10 -0.22 -24.59 1.93
N VAL A 11 0.70 -25.55 2.14
CA VAL A 11 2.06 -25.48 1.60
C VAL A 11 2.02 -25.41 0.07
N PHE A 12 1.20 -26.23 -0.57
CA PHE A 12 1.03 -26.22 -2.02
C PHE A 12 0.56 -24.85 -2.54
N MET A 13 -0.43 -24.22 -1.89
CA MET A 13 -0.89 -22.88 -2.27
C MET A 13 0.22 -21.83 -2.17
N ILE A 14 1.02 -21.88 -1.10
CA ILE A 14 2.14 -20.94 -0.90
C ILE A 14 3.18 -21.12 -2.01
N VAL A 15 3.57 -22.37 -2.30
CA VAL A 15 4.56 -22.69 -3.33
C VAL A 15 4.08 -22.24 -4.71
N MET A 16 2.84 -22.56 -5.08
CA MET A 16 2.27 -22.14 -6.37
C MET A 16 2.19 -20.61 -6.49
N GLY A 17 1.78 -19.91 -5.43
CA GLY A 17 1.77 -18.44 -5.41
C GLY A 17 3.17 -17.83 -5.57
N ALA A 18 4.18 -18.41 -4.93
CA ALA A 18 5.57 -17.97 -5.06
C ALA A 18 6.12 -18.20 -6.47
N ILE A 19 5.82 -19.36 -7.07
CA ILE A 19 6.20 -19.70 -8.46
C ILE A 19 5.56 -18.72 -9.44
N GLN A 20 4.24 -18.47 -9.33
CA GLN A 20 3.55 -17.51 -10.20
C GLN A 20 4.14 -16.10 -10.09
N LYS A 21 4.48 -15.67 -8.88
CA LYS A 21 5.14 -14.37 -8.64
C LYS A 21 6.56 -14.31 -9.22
N TRP A 22 7.29 -15.42 -9.18
CA TRP A 22 8.63 -15.51 -9.76
C TRP A 22 8.61 -15.54 -11.29
N LEU A 23 7.66 -16.26 -11.90
CA LEU A 23 7.50 -16.29 -13.36
C LEU A 23 7.00 -14.97 -13.94
N ASN A 24 6.17 -14.22 -13.19
CA ASN A 24 5.62 -12.96 -13.67
C ASN A 24 5.82 -11.81 -12.66
N PRO A 25 7.07 -11.33 -12.48
CA PRO A 25 7.41 -10.33 -11.47
C PRO A 25 6.77 -8.95 -11.73
N GLY A 26 6.34 -8.68 -12.96
CA GLY A 26 5.65 -7.44 -13.34
C GLY A 26 4.14 -7.43 -13.06
N HIS A 27 3.56 -8.57 -12.65
CA HIS A 27 2.12 -8.67 -12.42
C HIS A 27 1.75 -7.93 -11.12
N LYS A 28 1.19 -6.72 -11.28
CA LYS A 28 0.73 -5.92 -10.13
C LYS A 28 -0.47 -6.58 -9.51
N THR A 29 -0.29 -7.11 -8.30
CA THR A 29 -1.40 -7.64 -7.51
C THR A 29 -2.38 -6.51 -7.15
N PRO A 30 -3.64 -6.82 -6.86
CA PRO A 30 -4.60 -5.83 -6.35
C PRO A 30 -4.04 -5.09 -5.13
N ILE A 31 -3.34 -5.81 -4.23
CA ILE A 31 -2.69 -5.23 -3.04
C ILE A 31 -1.60 -4.23 -3.43
N ASP A 32 -0.77 -4.53 -4.46
CA ASP A 32 0.22 -3.58 -4.97
C ASP A 32 -0.43 -2.31 -5.52
N ARG A 33 -1.61 -2.43 -6.16
CA ARG A 33 -2.38 -1.24 -6.60
C ARG A 33 -2.89 -0.44 -5.41
N LEU A 34 -3.44 -1.09 -4.36
CA LEU A 34 -3.87 -0.39 -3.15
C LEU A 34 -2.70 0.32 -2.44
N ARG A 35 -1.51 -0.28 -2.39
CA ARG A 35 -0.29 0.38 -1.87
C ARG A 35 0.20 1.51 -2.77
N ALA A 36 0.04 1.36 -4.09
CA ALA A 36 0.43 2.39 -5.06
C ALA A 36 -0.51 3.60 -5.03
N THR A 37 -1.73 3.46 -4.51
CA THR A 37 -2.62 4.57 -4.17
C THR A 37 -2.02 5.36 -3.00
N LYS A 38 -0.94 6.11 -3.26
CA LYS A 38 -0.42 7.09 -2.32
C LYS A 38 -1.52 8.12 -2.10
N LEU A 39 -1.91 8.32 -0.83
CA LEU A 39 -2.79 9.42 -0.48
C LEU A 39 -2.16 10.73 -1.01
N PRO A 40 -2.97 11.64 -1.55
CA PRO A 40 -2.47 12.93 -2.03
C PRO A 40 -1.67 13.59 -0.91
N ARG A 41 -0.42 13.98 -1.21
CA ARG A 41 0.41 14.68 -0.22
C ARG A 41 -0.32 15.96 0.18
N PRO A 42 -0.57 16.21 1.48
CA PRO A 42 -1.25 17.43 1.90
C PRO A 42 -0.44 18.63 1.44
N ARG A 43 -1.11 19.62 0.85
CA ARG A 43 -0.46 20.86 0.41
C ARG A 43 0.13 21.58 1.62
N LYS A 44 1.31 22.19 1.46
CA LYS A 44 1.93 23.03 2.49
C LYS A 44 1.77 24.50 2.10
N CYS A 45 1.54 25.36 3.08
CA CYS A 45 1.58 26.80 2.85
C CYS A 45 3.02 27.27 2.58
N LYS A 46 3.21 28.06 1.54
CA LYS A 46 4.53 28.60 1.15
C LYS A 46 5.10 29.59 2.18
N THR A 47 4.25 30.27 2.93
CA THR A 47 4.65 31.35 3.85
C THR A 47 5.19 30.84 5.18
N CYS A 48 4.57 29.82 5.79
CA CYS A 48 4.99 29.28 7.09
C CYS A 48 5.22 27.77 7.12
N GLY A 49 5.13 27.07 5.97
CA GLY A 49 5.42 25.64 5.86
C GLY A 49 4.41 24.69 6.51
N ARG A 50 3.32 25.20 7.09
CA ARG A 50 2.26 24.40 7.73
C ARG A 50 1.43 23.65 6.69
N PHE A 51 0.93 22.47 7.06
CA PHE A 51 0.02 21.69 6.21
C PHE A 51 -1.36 22.35 6.13
N LEU A 52 -1.87 22.48 4.91
CA LEU A 52 -3.21 22.96 4.57
C LEU A 52 -4.18 21.78 4.71
N LEU A 53 -4.62 21.52 5.95
CA LEU A 53 -5.56 20.45 6.28
C LEU A 53 -6.99 21.01 6.20
N GLY A 54 -7.72 20.68 5.14
CA GLY A 54 -9.15 21.00 5.01
C GLY A 54 -9.49 22.46 4.72
N SER A 55 -8.51 23.32 4.40
CA SER A 55 -8.75 24.71 3.98
C SER A 55 -7.64 25.17 3.04
N ASP A 56 -8.01 25.93 2.00
CA ASP A 56 -7.04 26.57 1.10
C ASP A 56 -6.41 27.83 1.69
N ASP A 57 -7.02 28.38 2.74
CA ASP A 57 -6.53 29.57 3.43
C ASP A 57 -5.35 29.26 4.35
N CYS A 58 -4.24 29.92 4.08
CA CYS A 58 -3.06 29.82 4.90
C CYS A 58 -3.18 30.67 6.18
N ARG A 59 -3.66 30.06 7.27
CA ARG A 59 -3.67 30.67 8.61
C ARG A 59 -2.31 30.53 9.32
N CYS A 60 -1.33 31.31 8.88
CA CYS A 60 -0.11 31.51 9.67
C CYS A 60 -0.45 32.42 10.87
N LYS A 61 -0.70 31.83 12.05
CA LYS A 61 -0.82 32.62 13.29
C LYS A 61 0.54 33.32 13.54
N GLY A 62 0.47 34.64 13.70
CA GLY A 62 1.56 35.62 13.61
C GLY A 62 2.91 35.21 14.19
N ARG A 63 3.96 35.66 13.49
CA ARG A 63 5.28 35.91 14.06
C ARG A 63 5.20 37.14 14.96
#